data_AF-A0A8B9Z4Z8-F1
#
_entry.id   AF-A0A8B9Z4Z8-F1
#
_cell.length_a   1.000
_cell.length_b   1.000
_cell.length_c   1.000
_cell.angle_alpha   90.00
_cell.angle_beta   90.00
_cell.angle_gamma   90.00
#
_symmetry.space_group_name_H-M   'P 1'
#
loop_
_entity.id
_entity.type
_entity.pdbx_description
1 polymer ?
#
loop_
_entity_poly.entity_id
_entity_poly.type
_entity_poly.pdbx_seq_one_letter_code
_entity_poly.pdbx_strand_id
1 'polypeptide(L)'
;QAADQAPAPPLPLPSVWSFSREQAKLKASVVEEDTEEWQKDSSFAGLERVGGVDLSYIKGDDTSACASLVVLSYPALEVMASEQLLSLGLCPGVQTPFDNALTG
;
A
#
# COMPACT_ATOMS: atom_id res chain seq x y z
N GLN A 1 -40.20 6.93 -5.19
CA GLN A 1 -39.50 6.37 -6.35
C GLN A 1 -38.11 6.98 -6.35
N ALA A 2 -37.14 6.31 -5.74
CA ALA A 2 -35.74 6.70 -5.84
C ALA A 2 -35.24 6.23 -7.20
N ALA A 3 -34.76 7.16 -8.02
CA ALA A 3 -34.21 6.84 -9.34
C ALA A 3 -32.98 5.96 -9.14
N ASP A 4 -33.03 4.78 -9.77
CA ASP A 4 -31.94 3.83 -9.90
C ASP A 4 -30.83 4.47 -10.72
N GLN A 5 -29.87 5.10 -10.04
CA GLN A 5 -28.72 5.73 -10.67
C GLN A 5 -27.72 4.63 -11.01
N ALA A 6 -27.67 4.25 -12.28
CA ALA A 6 -26.67 3.33 -12.80
C ALA A 6 -25.26 3.82 -12.41
N PRO A 7 -24.36 2.91 -11.96
CA PRO A 7 -23.01 3.29 -11.58
C PRO A 7 -22.31 3.99 -12.75
N ALA A 8 -21.56 5.05 -12.44
CA ALA A 8 -20.79 5.79 -13.43
C ALA A 8 -19.86 4.82 -14.21
N PRO A 9 -19.66 5.02 -15.52
CA PRO A 9 -18.78 4.17 -16.30
C PRO A 9 -17.37 4.18 -15.71
N PRO A 10 -16.68 3.03 -15.65
CA PRO A 10 -15.33 2.96 -15.10
C PRO A 10 -14.39 3.88 -15.89
N LEU A 11 -13.53 4.60 -15.17
CA LEU A 11 -12.50 5.44 -15.78
C LEU A 11 -11.58 4.57 -16.66
N PRO A 12 -11.07 5.12 -17.78
CA PRO A 12 -10.19 4.36 -18.66
C PRO A 12 -8.92 3.94 -17.92
N LEU A 13 -8.60 2.64 -17.98
CA LEU A 13 -7.37 2.10 -17.39
C LEU A 13 -6.14 2.79 -18.02
N PRO A 14 -5.09 3.08 -17.24
CA PRO A 14 -3.86 3.63 -17.79
C PRO A 14 -3.30 2.66 -18.84
N SER A 15 -2.82 3.19 -19.95
CA SER A 15 -2.20 2.36 -20.98
C SER A 15 -0.91 1.74 -20.47
N VAL A 16 -0.54 0.59 -21.03
CA VAL A 16 0.76 -0.08 -20.74
C VAL A 16 1.93 0.91 -20.88
N TRP A 17 1.86 1.80 -21.87
CA TRP A 17 2.88 2.84 -22.07
C TRP A 17 2.98 3.81 -20.89
N SER A 18 1.85 4.25 -20.34
CA SER A 18 1.85 5.13 -19.16
C SER A 18 2.49 4.44 -17.96
N PHE A 19 2.16 3.16 -17.74
CA PHE A 19 2.75 2.36 -16.66
C PHE A 19 4.26 2.17 -16.85
N SER A 20 4.73 1.81 -18.04
CA SER A 20 6.16 1.63 -18.30
C SER A 20 6.97 2.90 -18.05
N ARG A 21 6.42 4.06 -18.44
CA ARG A 21 7.05 5.36 -18.19
C ARG A 21 7.12 5.67 -16.69
N GLU A 22 6.04 5.44 -15.95
CA GLU A 22 6.02 5.71 -14.51
C GLU A 22 6.93 4.75 -13.73
N GLN A 23 6.95 3.46 -14.09
CA GLN A 23 7.91 2.51 -13.52
C GLN A 23 9.35 2.95 -13.75
N ALA A 24 9.72 3.38 -14.96
CA ALA A 24 11.07 3.84 -15.26
C ALA A 24 11.46 5.08 -14.43
N LYS A 25 10.52 6.02 -14.26
CA LYS A 25 10.70 7.22 -13.44
C LYS A 25 10.91 6.86 -11.96
N LEU A 26 10.03 6.03 -11.39
CA LEU A 26 10.11 5.64 -9.97
C LEU A 26 11.36 4.78 -9.69
N LYS A 27 11.72 3.89 -10.63
CA LYS A 27 12.94 3.08 -10.52
C LYS A 27 14.20 3.95 -10.40
N ALA A 28 14.27 5.08 -11.11
CA ALA A 28 15.41 5.98 -11.03
C ALA A 28 15.58 6.65 -9.65
N SER A 29 14.56 6.58 -8.79
CA SER A 29 14.59 7.11 -7.41
C SER A 29 14.83 6.03 -6.35
N VAL A 30 15.10 4.78 -6.73
CA VAL A 30 15.42 3.71 -5.79
C VAL A 30 16.82 3.93 -5.22
N VAL A 31 16.92 3.94 -3.89
CA VAL A 31 18.19 3.92 -3.16
C VAL A 31 18.45 2.47 -2.76
N GLU A 32 19.51 1.88 -3.29
CA GLU A 32 19.86 0.47 -3.08
C GLU A 32 20.82 0.24 -1.90
N GLU A 33 21.29 1.31 -1.27
CA GLU A 33 22.19 1.29 -0.12
C GLU A 33 21.47 1.59 1.20
N ASP A 34 22.05 1.12 2.30
CA ASP A 34 21.54 1.41 3.64
C ASP A 34 21.69 2.89 3.98
N THR A 35 20.60 3.53 4.41
CA THR A 35 20.57 4.97 4.73
C THR A 35 20.63 5.24 6.23
N GLU A 36 20.21 4.28 7.05
CA GLU A 36 20.06 4.46 8.49
C GLU A 36 21.20 3.80 9.29
N GLU A 37 21.51 4.36 10.46
CA GLU A 37 22.58 3.83 11.32
C GLU A 37 22.28 2.43 11.84
N TRP A 38 21.02 2.12 12.14
CA TRP A 38 20.61 0.80 12.63
C TRP A 38 20.82 -0.30 11.58
N GLN A 39 20.95 0.02 10.29
CA GLN A 39 21.21 -0.96 9.23
C GLN A 39 22.69 -1.39 9.18
N LYS A 40 23.60 -0.55 9.67
CA LYS A 40 25.05 -0.79 9.60
C LYS A 40 25.54 -1.79 10.66
N ASP A 41 24.79 -1.95 11.74
CA ASP A 41 25.10 -2.90 12.81
C ASP A 41 24.39 -4.24 12.55
N SER A 42 25.14 -5.35 12.62
CA SER A 42 24.59 -6.70 12.42
C SER A 42 23.50 -7.11 13.41
N SER A 43 23.40 -6.44 14.56
CA SER A 43 22.37 -6.64 15.58
C SER A 43 21.14 -5.74 15.38
N PHE A 44 21.18 -4.85 14.40
CA PHE A 44 20.16 -3.83 14.15
C PHE A 44 19.88 -2.92 15.35
N ALA A 45 20.93 -2.62 16.12
CA ALA A 45 20.82 -1.77 17.30
C ALA A 45 20.21 -0.41 16.95
N GLY A 46 19.10 -0.07 17.61
CA GLY A 46 18.33 1.16 17.35
C GLY A 46 17.06 0.93 16.52
N LEU A 47 16.87 -0.24 15.90
CA LEU A 47 15.60 -0.61 15.28
C LEU A 47 14.58 -0.99 16.36
N GLU A 48 13.49 -0.22 16.47
CA GLU A 48 12.47 -0.49 17.49
C GLU A 48 11.25 -1.23 16.95
N ARG A 49 10.97 -1.08 15.65
CA ARG A 49 9.70 -1.48 15.04
C ARG A 49 9.91 -1.99 13.62
N VAL A 50 9.18 -3.04 13.28
CA VAL A 50 9.16 -3.62 11.93
C VAL A 50 7.73 -3.64 11.43
N GLY A 51 7.52 -3.10 10.22
CA GLY A 51 6.23 -3.13 9.53
C GLY A 51 6.12 -4.36 8.61
N GLY A 52 4.92 -4.91 8.50
CA GLY A 52 4.58 -5.95 7.51
C GLY A 52 3.28 -5.60 6.79
N VAL A 53 3.24 -5.82 5.47
CA VAL A 53 2.05 -5.58 4.64
C VAL A 53 1.70 -6.83 3.85
N ASP A 54 0.40 -7.12 3.74
CA ASP A 54 -0.15 -8.17 2.87
C ASP A 54 -1.31 -7.63 2.03
N LEU A 55 -1.48 -8.18 0.82
CA LEU A 55 -2.61 -7.91 -0.06
C LEU A 55 -3.16 -9.23 -0.61
N SER A 56 -4.38 -9.57 -0.19
CA SER A 56 -5.04 -10.83 -0.53
C SER A 56 -6.30 -10.60 -1.36
N TYR A 57 -6.33 -11.12 -2.59
CA TYR A 57 -7.50 -11.07 -3.48
C TYR A 57 -8.60 -12.04 -3.04
N ILE A 58 -9.85 -11.64 -3.26
CA ILE A 58 -11.00 -12.49 -2.96
C ILE A 58 -11.12 -13.57 -4.05
N LYS A 59 -11.28 -14.83 -3.65
CA LYS A 59 -11.40 -15.93 -4.62
C LYS A 59 -12.63 -15.71 -5.52
N GLY A 60 -12.40 -15.62 -6.82
CA GLY A 60 -13.45 -15.41 -7.82
C GLY A 60 -13.78 -13.94 -8.07
N ASP A 61 -13.05 -13.01 -7.47
CA ASP A 61 -13.12 -11.56 -7.72
C ASP A 61 -11.71 -11.00 -7.88
N ASP A 62 -11.38 -10.54 -9.09
CA ASP A 62 -10.08 -9.99 -9.47
C ASP A 62 -9.95 -8.48 -9.20
N THR A 63 -11.00 -7.85 -8.69
CA THR A 63 -11.06 -6.40 -8.41
C THR A 63 -11.05 -6.08 -6.93
N SER A 64 -11.50 -7.01 -6.08
CA SER A 64 -11.52 -6.85 -4.63
C SER A 64 -10.34 -7.54 -3.97
N ALA A 65 -9.64 -6.78 -3.12
CA ALA A 65 -8.59 -7.28 -2.26
C ALA A 65 -8.70 -6.72 -0.84
N CYS A 66 -8.28 -7.54 0.12
CA CYS A 66 -8.07 -7.12 1.50
C CYS A 66 -6.60 -6.78 1.67
N ALA A 67 -6.31 -5.56 2.16
CA ALA A 67 -4.97 -5.21 2.62
C ALA A 67 -4.89 -5.32 4.14
N SER A 68 -3.71 -5.70 4.63
CA SER A 68 -3.38 -5.72 6.04
C SER A 68 -2.04 -5.03 6.26
N LEU A 69 -1.94 -4.23 7.31
CA LEU A 69 -0.70 -3.62 7.81
C LEU A 69 -0.53 -4.01 9.28
N VAL A 70 0.66 -4.47 9.64
CA VAL A 70 1.03 -4.75 11.04
C VAL A 70 2.32 -4.03 11.39
N VAL A 71 2.43 -3.58 12.64
CA VAL A 71 3.68 -3.06 13.22
C VAL A 71 4.01 -3.90 14.43
N LEU A 72 5.20 -4.50 14.41
CA LEU A 72 5.72 -5.33 15.49
C LEU A 72 6.83 -4.60 16.24
N SER A 73 6.95 -4.85 17.54
CA SER A 73 8.13 -4.46 18.30
C SER A 73 9.34 -5.27 17.83
N TYR A 74 10.53 -4.67 17.88
CA TYR A 74 11.80 -5.34 17.61
C TYR A 74 12.70 -5.23 18.85
N PRO A 75 13.39 -6.31 19.27
CA PRO A 75 13.50 -7.62 18.62
C PRO A 75 12.42 -8.65 19.02
N ALA A 76 11.48 -8.28 19.90
CA ALA A 76 10.52 -9.23 20.49
C ALA A 76 9.48 -9.77 19.49
N LEU A 77 9.22 -9.04 18.39
CA LEU A 77 8.23 -9.37 17.36
C LEU A 77 6.80 -9.51 17.92
N GLU A 78 6.45 -8.68 18.89
CA GLU A 78 5.10 -8.61 19.43
C GLU A 78 4.28 -7.54 18.69
N VAL A 79 3.01 -7.83 18.43
CA VAL A 79 2.13 -6.90 17.69
C VAL A 79 1.88 -5.65 18.53
N MET A 80 2.31 -4.50 18.03
CA MET A 80 2.02 -3.19 18.62
C MET A 80 0.77 -2.56 18.00
N ALA A 81 0.56 -2.76 16.70
CA ALA A 81 -0.60 -2.25 15.96
C ALA A 81 -0.92 -3.15 14.76
N SER A 82 -2.20 -3.20 14.38
CA SER A 82 -2.69 -3.91 13.20
C SER A 82 -3.90 -3.20 12.60
N GLU A 83 -3.89 -2.97 11.29
CA GLU A 83 -4.97 -2.36 10.53
C GLU A 83 -5.36 -3.27 9.35
N GLN A 84 -6.66 -3.46 9.12
CA GLN A 84 -7.17 -4.29 8.03
C GLN A 84 -8.18 -3.50 7.20
N LEU A 85 -7.91 -3.35 5.89
CA LEU A 85 -8.76 -2.63 4.96
C LEU A 85 -9.42 -3.63 4.00
N LEU A 86 -10.70 -3.90 4.24
CA LEU A 86 -11.49 -4.94 3.56
C LEU A 86 -11.91 -4.60 2.12
N SER A 87 -11.60 -3.40 1.63
CA SER A 87 -11.94 -2.98 0.27
C SER A 87 -10.94 -1.95 -0.23
N LEU A 88 -9.80 -2.42 -0.73
CA LEU A 88 -9.08 -1.64 -1.73
C LEU A 88 -9.86 -1.80 -3.04
N GLY A 89 -10.77 -0.88 -3.30
CA GLY A 89 -11.25 -0.71 -4.67
C GLY A 89 -10.06 -0.27 -5.50
N LEU A 90 -9.42 -1.21 -6.21
CA LEU A 90 -8.26 -0.96 -7.09
C LEU A 90 -8.62 -0.10 -8.32
N CYS A 91 -9.80 0.53 -8.31
CA CYS A 91 -10.22 1.52 -9.26
C CYS A 91 -9.34 2.77 -9.13
N PRO A 92 -8.64 3.20 -10.20
CA PRO A 92 -7.97 4.49 -10.18
C PRO A 92 -8.99 5.59 -9.88
N GLY A 93 -8.79 6.34 -8.79
CA GLY A 93 -9.64 7.47 -8.38
C GLY A 93 -10.58 7.24 -7.19
N VAL A 94 -10.53 6.10 -6.50
CA VAL A 94 -11.20 5.95 -5.20
C VAL A 94 -10.34 6.60 -4.12
N GLN A 95 -10.82 7.71 -3.57
CA GLN A 95 -10.21 8.36 -2.41
C GLN A 95 -10.22 7.36 -1.25
N THR A 96 -9.04 6.90 -0.85
CA THR A 96 -8.89 6.11 0.36
C THR A 96 -8.81 7.05 1.57
N PRO A 97 -9.13 6.61 2.80
CA PRO A 97 -8.92 7.43 3.99
C PRO A 97 -7.46 7.92 4.16
N PHE A 98 -6.51 7.27 3.46
CA PHE A 98 -5.09 7.63 3.44
C PHE A 98 -4.77 8.88 2.61
N ASP A 99 -5.61 9.26 1.65
CA ASP A 99 -5.33 10.44 0.82
C ASP A 99 -5.50 11.77 1.59
N ASN A 100 -6.18 11.76 2.73
CA ASN A 100 -6.33 12.93 3.61
C ASN A 100 -5.18 13.08 4.63
N ALA A 101 -4.27 12.11 4.75
CA ALA A 101 -3.18 12.15 5.73
C ALA A 101 -1.87 12.73 5.17
N LEU A 102 -1.77 12.93 3.85
CA LEU A 102 -0.57 13.48 3.19
C LEU A 102 -0.74 14.90 2.63
N THR A 103 -1.92 15.50 2.80
CA THR A 103 -2.13 16.95 2.63
C THR A 103 -2.36 17.58 4.00
N GLY A 104 -1.30 17.66 4.79
CA GLY A 104 -1.21 18.42 6.04
C GLY A 104 0.10 19.19 6.05
#